data_AF-A0A497HYH8-F1
#
_entry.id   AF-A0A497HYH8-F1
#
_cell.length_a   1.000
_cell.length_b   1.000
_cell.length_c   1.000
_cell.angle_alpha   90.00
_cell.angle_beta   90.00
_cell.angle_gamma   90.00
#
_symmetry.space_group_name_H-M   'P 1'
#
loop_
_entity.id
_entity.type
_entity.pdbx_description
1 polymer ?
#
loop_
_entity_poly.entity_id
_entity_poly.type
_entity_poly.pdbx_seq_one_letter_code
_entity_poly.pdbx_strand_id
1 'polypeptide(L)' 'MRPLKSLISLDEAKKIINENIKQIDRKERISIENSYGRILASDIRAEFD' A
#
# COMPACT_ATOMS: atom_id res chain seq x y z
N MET A 1 -18.23 -18.41 -21.54
CA MET A 1 -18.07 -17.75 -20.22
C MET A 1 -19.27 -18.10 -19.37
N ARG A 2 -19.09 -18.65 -18.16
CA ARG A 2 -20.23 -18.85 -17.25
C ARG A 2 -20.70 -17.48 -16.73
N PRO A 3 -22.01 -17.21 -16.64
CA PRO A 3 -22.50 -15.97 -16.04
C PRO A 3 -22.04 -15.91 -14.57
N LEU A 4 -21.60 -14.72 -14.15
CA LEU A 4 -21.30 -14.46 -12.74
C LEU A 4 -22.56 -14.72 -11.93
N LYS A 5 -22.51 -15.72 -11.04
CA LYS A 5 -23.69 -16.23 -10.31
C LYS A 5 -24.29 -15.20 -9.34
N SER A 6 -23.50 -14.22 -8.91
CA SER A 6 -23.92 -13.10 -8.06
C SER A 6 -22.96 -11.94 -8.29
N LEU A 7 -23.48 -10.71 -8.23
CA LEU A 7 -22.69 -9.49 -8.21
C LEU A 7 -22.56 -9.02 -6.77
N ILE A 8 -21.39 -8.51 -6.41
CA ILE A 8 -21.14 -7.88 -5.10
C ILE A 8 -21.07 -6.36 -5.25
N SER A 9 -21.28 -5.66 -4.15
CA SER A 9 -21.12 -4.19 -4.14
C SER A 9 -19.65 -3.79 -4.32
N LEU A 10 -19.41 -2.56 -4.77
CA LEU A 10 -18.05 -2.02 -4.89
C LEU A 10 -17.32 -2.01 -3.55
N ASP A 11 -18.03 -1.72 -2.46
CA ASP A 11 -17.43 -1.65 -1.12
C ASP A 11 -17.04 -3.03 -0.60
N GLU A 12 -17.87 -4.03 -0.86
CA GLU A 12 -17.56 -5.43 -0.57
C GLU A 12 -16.35 -5.90 -1.38
N ALA A 13 -16.30 -5.55 -2.67
CA ALA A 13 -15.15 -5.85 -3.51
C ALA A 13 -13.86 -5.20 -2.99
N LYS A 14 -13.90 -3.91 -2.61
CA LYS A 14 -12.75 -3.20 -2.03
C LYS A 14 -12.29 -3.85 -0.73
N LYS A 15 -13.22 -4.25 0.13
CA LYS A 15 -12.90 -4.92 1.40
C LYS A 15 -12.15 -6.23 1.15
N ILE A 16 -12.68 -7.09 0.27
CA ILE A 16 -12.03 -8.36 -0.09
C ILE A 16 -10.63 -8.11 -0.65
N ILE A 17 -10.48 -7.13 -1.55
CA ILE A 17 -9.17 -6.80 -2.13
C ILE A 17 -8.18 -6.37 -1.04
N ASN A 18 -8.58 -5.44 -0.17
CA ASN A 18 -7.72 -4.92 0.89
C ASN A 18 -7.34 -5.99 1.93
N GLU A 19 -8.24 -6.92 2.25
CA GLU A 19 -7.97 -8.02 3.18
C GLU A 19 -6.95 -9.03 2.62
N ASN A 20 -6.89 -9.19 1.29
CA ASN A 20 -5.99 -10.15 0.65
C ASN A 20 -4.64 -9.54 0.26
N ILE A 21 -4.52 -8.20 0.21
CA ILE A 21 -3.25 -7.52 -0.07
C ILE A 21 -2.46 -7.35 1.23
N LYS A 22 -1.23 -7.88 1.24
CA LYS A 22 -0.28 -7.69 2.34
C LYS A 22 0.59 -6.46 2.10
N GLN A 23 0.97 -5.78 3.17
CA GLN A 23 1.95 -4.70 3.10
C GLN A 23 3.31 -5.22 2.61
N ILE A 24 4.05 -4.38 1.90
CA ILE A 24 5.38 -4.71 1.39
C ILE A 24 6.42 -4.30 2.44
N ASP A 25 7.18 -5.27 2.96
CA ASP A 25 8.23 -5.01 3.97
C ASP A 25 9.59 -4.62 3.36
N ARG A 26 9.71 -4.70 2.03
CA ARG A 26 10.95 -4.37 1.34
C ARG A 26 11.19 -2.86 1.41
N LYS A 27 12.36 -2.49 1.91
CA LYS A 27 12.82 -1.11 2.01
C LYS A 27 14.20 -0.96 1.39
N GLU A 28 14.47 0.24 0.91
CA GLU A 28 15.78 0.64 0.40
C GLU A 28 16.14 2.03 0.92
N ARG A 29 17.42 2.35 0.93
CA ARG A 29 17.92 3.70 1.22
C ARG A 29 18.16 4.41 -0.10
N ILE A 30 17.65 5.62 -0.20
CA ILE A 30 17.76 6.47 -1.39
C ILE A 30 18.21 7.86 -0.96
N SER A 31 18.80 8.61 -1.89
CA SER A 31 19.07 10.02 -1.67
C SER A 31 17.78 10.84 -1.68
N ILE A 32 17.79 12.00 -1.04
CA ILE A 32 16.59 12.84 -0.85
C ILE A 32 16.05 13.31 -2.20
N GLU A 33 16.93 13.61 -3.15
CA GLU A 33 16.58 14.08 -4.50
C GLU A 33 15.74 13.05 -5.26
N ASN A 34 15.89 11.77 -4.94
CA ASN A 34 15.19 10.66 -5.58
C ASN A 34 13.98 10.15 -4.78
N SER A 35 13.57 10.87 -3.73
CA SER A 35 12.52 10.41 -2.79
C SER A 35 11.09 10.74 -3.20
N TYR A 36 10.89 11.57 -4.23
CA TYR A 36 9.55 11.98 -4.67
C TYR A 36 8.69 10.78 -5.10
N GLY A 37 7.46 10.70 -4.59
CA GLY A 37 6.52 9.60 -4.87
C GLY A 37 6.78 8.30 -4.11
N ARG A 38 7.75 8.28 -3.20
CA ARG A 38 8.05 7.14 -2.33
C ARG A 38 7.30 7.26 -0.99
N ILE A 39 7.15 6.13 -0.31
CA ILE A 39 6.55 6.06 1.03
C ILE A 39 7.66 5.80 2.04
N LEU A 40 7.65 6.55 3.15
CA LEU A 40 8.58 6.34 4.26
C LEU A 40 8.33 4.96 4.89
N ALA A 41 9.40 4.18 5.03
CA ALA A 41 9.33 2.87 5.67
C ALA A 41 9.26 2.96 7.21
N SER A 42 9.63 4.10 7.79
CA SER A 42 9.62 4.36 9.24
C SER A 42 9.57 5.87 9.51
N ASP A 43 9.18 6.23 10.72
CA ASP A 43 9.21 7.62 11.20
C ASP A 43 10.63 8.20 11.15
N ILE A 44 10.72 9.51 10.91
CA ILE A 44 11.97 10.28 10.95
C ILE A 44 12.02 11.06 12.27
N ARG A 45 13.13 10.96 12.99
CA ARG A 45 13.37 11.70 14.23
C ARG A 45 14.60 12.60 14.03
N ALA A 46 14.50 13.86 14.44
CA ALA A 46 15.64 14.76 14.48
C ALA A 46 16.55 14.38 15.65
N GLU A 47 17.86 14.39 15.44
CA GLU A 47 18.86 14.10 16.48
C GLU A 47 19.39 15.36 17.17
N PHE A 48 18.95 16.55 16.74
CA PHE A 48 19.41 17.85 17.22
C PHE A 48 18.24 18.82 17.38
N ASP A 49 18.40 19.80 18.27
CA ASP A 49 17.47 20.90 18.50
C ASP A 49 17.60 22.02 17.45
#